data_AF-A0AAD5MKY4-F1
#
_entry.id   AF-A0AAD5MKY4-F1
#
_cell.length_a   1.000
_cell.length_b   1.000
_cell.length_c   1.000
_cell.angle_alpha   90.00
_cell.angle_beta   90.00
_cell.angle_gamma   90.00
#
_symmetry.space_group_name_H-M   'P 1'
#
loop_
_entity.id
_entity.type
_entity.pdbx_description
1 polymer ?
#
loop_
_entity_poly.entity_id
_entity_poly.type
_entity_poly.pdbx_seq_one_letter_code
_entity_poly.pdbx_strand_id
1 'polypeptide(L)'
;MCGLFRFKKDHRTKVRSDVETGKLEHAAGQLTDVSRKMHHLASLGMESLCKTSFCPKLRASCDNFVDLTHVLTDTHLAEFETVDPFIEQFNATLDKHIASFEQLLHKENFHSLLLIVCTEVERQMERVIMKCSFNRLGGLQVDREFRQLSTYLSGVAGWTARERCARLAQIVALLNVENVEEAVELRETTRASSIARVLPAADAMKVLQLRTDLPASLIQKLDL
;
A
#
# COMPACT_ATOMS: atom_id res chain seq x y z
N MET A 1 -40.07 -17.89 74.98
CA MET A 1 -40.18 -19.01 74.02
C MET A 1 -40.01 -18.45 72.62
N CYS A 2 -38.99 -18.94 71.93
CA CYS A 2 -38.62 -18.59 70.57
C CYS A 2 -39.72 -18.93 69.55
N GLY A 3 -39.87 -18.06 68.55
CA GLY A 3 -40.55 -18.36 67.30
C GLY A 3 -39.82 -17.68 66.15
N LEU A 4 -38.70 -18.27 65.71
CA LEU A 4 -37.94 -17.82 64.54
C LEU A 4 -38.80 -17.94 63.27
N PHE A 5 -39.20 -16.82 62.69
CA PHE A 5 -39.66 -16.77 61.30
C PHE A 5 -38.47 -17.03 60.37
N ARG A 6 -38.33 -18.26 59.89
CA ARG A 6 -37.30 -18.65 58.93
C ARG A 6 -37.82 -18.33 57.52
N PHE A 7 -37.54 -17.12 57.02
CA PHE A 7 -37.70 -16.78 55.61
C PHE A 7 -36.76 -17.67 54.78
N LYS A 8 -37.33 -18.62 54.04
CA LYS A 8 -36.62 -19.51 53.13
C LYS A 8 -36.24 -18.69 51.90
N LYS A 9 -34.98 -18.24 51.84
CA LYS A 9 -34.41 -17.58 50.67
C LYS A 9 -34.18 -18.65 49.60
N ASP A 10 -35.22 -18.96 48.83
CA ASP A 10 -35.14 -19.90 47.69
C ASP A 10 -34.51 -19.15 46.51
N HIS A 11 -33.20 -18.92 46.57
CA HIS A 11 -32.40 -18.57 45.39
C HIS A 11 -32.00 -19.88 44.70
N ARG A 12 -32.95 -20.48 43.96
CA ARG A 12 -32.59 -21.47 42.94
C ARG A 12 -31.96 -20.75 41.76
N THR A 13 -30.64 -20.55 41.82
CA THR A 13 -29.85 -20.53 40.59
C THR A 13 -29.96 -21.95 40.03
N LYS A 14 -30.86 -22.16 39.06
CA LYS A 14 -31.02 -23.44 38.39
C LYS A 14 -29.69 -23.75 37.70
N VAL A 15 -28.89 -24.65 38.28
CA VAL A 15 -27.65 -25.15 37.66
C VAL A 15 -28.03 -25.73 36.31
N ARG A 16 -27.52 -25.12 35.24
CA ARG A 16 -27.80 -25.52 33.86
C ARG A 16 -27.23 -26.93 33.64
N SER A 17 -27.97 -27.81 32.97
CA SER A 17 -27.45 -29.16 32.72
C SER A 17 -26.24 -29.09 31.78
N ASP A 18 -25.27 -30.00 31.93
CA ASP A 18 -24.07 -30.06 31.08
C ASP A 18 -24.43 -30.12 29.58
N VAL A 19 -25.54 -30.78 29.25
CA VAL A 19 -26.08 -30.86 27.89
C VAL A 19 -26.55 -29.49 27.38
N GLU A 20 -27.24 -28.70 28.20
CA GLU A 20 -27.70 -27.36 27.84
C GLU A 20 -26.55 -26.35 27.77
N THR A 21 -25.49 -26.54 28.58
CA THR A 21 -24.26 -25.74 28.53
C THR A 21 -23.49 -26.04 27.24
N GLY A 22 -23.26 -27.31 26.92
CA GLY A 22 -22.56 -27.70 25.68
C GLY A 22 -23.30 -27.28 24.39
N LYS A 23 -24.64 -27.32 24.39
CA LYS A 23 -25.44 -26.77 23.27
C LYS A 23 -25.25 -25.25 23.09
N LEU A 24 -25.19 -24.51 24.20
CA LEU A 24 -24.97 -23.06 24.13
C LEU A 24 -23.56 -22.73 23.65
N GLU A 25 -22.54 -23.42 24.16
CA GLU A 25 -21.14 -23.25 23.74
C GLU A 25 -20.99 -23.54 22.24
N HIS A 26 -21.63 -24.60 21.74
CA HIS A 26 -21.63 -24.90 20.32
C HIS A 26 -22.28 -23.80 19.48
N ALA A 27 -23.47 -23.31 19.88
CA ALA A 27 -24.16 -22.23 19.18
C ALA A 27 -23.35 -20.93 19.19
N ALA A 28 -22.71 -20.59 20.31
CA ALA A 28 -21.81 -19.45 20.41
C ALA A 28 -20.57 -19.59 19.51
N GLY A 29 -20.01 -20.80 19.43
CA GLY A 29 -18.93 -21.14 18.49
C GLY A 29 -19.36 -20.93 17.03
N GLN A 30 -20.54 -21.43 16.66
CA GLN A 30 -21.09 -21.25 15.30
C GLN A 30 -21.29 -19.77 14.94
N LEU A 31 -21.79 -18.94 15.87
CA LEU A 31 -21.93 -17.50 15.65
C LEU A 31 -20.57 -16.81 15.47
N THR A 32 -19.56 -17.22 16.23
CA THR A 32 -18.19 -16.71 16.08
C THR A 32 -17.63 -17.07 14.69
N ASP A 33 -17.89 -18.28 14.21
CA ASP A 33 -17.48 -18.71 12.87
C ASP A 33 -18.17 -17.93 11.75
N VAL A 34 -19.48 -17.68 11.89
CA VAL A 34 -20.23 -16.84 10.94
C VAL A 34 -19.67 -15.43 10.91
N SER A 35 -19.40 -14.84 12.08
CA SER A 35 -18.79 -13.50 12.17
C SER A 35 -17.44 -13.42 11.44
N ARG A 36 -16.55 -14.40 11.66
CA ARG A 36 -15.26 -14.49 10.95
C ARG A 36 -15.45 -14.59 9.43
N LYS A 37 -16.40 -15.41 8.98
CA LYS A 37 -16.71 -15.56 7.55
C LYS A 37 -17.27 -14.27 6.94
N MET A 38 -18.14 -13.55 7.67
CA MET A 38 -18.67 -12.27 7.21
C MET A 38 -17.59 -11.20 7.08
N HIS A 39 -16.66 -11.12 8.04
CA HIS A 39 -15.50 -10.23 7.93
C HIS A 39 -14.62 -10.58 6.72
N HIS A 40 -14.32 -11.86 6.51
CA HIS A 40 -13.55 -12.29 5.34
C HIS A 40 -14.26 -11.93 4.01
N LEU A 41 -15.57 -12.15 3.93
CA LEU A 41 -16.37 -11.77 2.76
C LEU A 41 -16.38 -10.26 2.52
N ALA A 42 -16.39 -9.44 3.58
CA ALA A 42 -16.28 -7.99 3.47
C ALA A 42 -14.91 -7.59 2.87
N SER A 43 -13.82 -8.21 3.32
CA SER A 43 -12.48 -7.99 2.75
C SER A 43 -12.42 -8.35 1.27
N LEU A 44 -12.93 -9.52 0.88
CA LEU A 44 -13.03 -9.93 -0.52
C LEU A 44 -13.90 -8.99 -1.35
N GLY A 45 -14.98 -8.47 -0.76
CA GLY A 45 -15.82 -7.45 -1.36
C GLY A 45 -15.06 -6.17 -1.69
N MET A 46 -14.18 -5.71 -0.78
CA MET A 46 -13.35 -4.52 -1.01
C MET A 46 -12.29 -4.76 -2.10
N GLU A 47 -11.70 -5.96 -2.16
CA GLU A 47 -10.78 -6.34 -3.25
C GLU A 47 -11.49 -6.33 -4.61
N SER A 48 -12.69 -6.91 -4.68
CA SER A 48 -13.52 -6.94 -5.89
C SER A 48 -13.94 -5.52 -6.31
N LEU A 49 -14.30 -4.67 -5.35
CA LEU A 49 -14.63 -3.27 -5.60
C LEU A 49 -13.42 -2.50 -6.17
N CYS A 50 -12.23 -2.66 -5.59
CA CYS A 50 -11.01 -2.05 -6.13
C CYS A 50 -10.73 -2.55 -7.56
N LYS A 51 -10.81 -3.86 -7.77
CA LYS A 51 -10.57 -4.49 -9.08
C LYS A 51 -11.48 -3.95 -10.18
N THR A 52 -12.74 -3.71 -9.86
CA THR A 52 -13.75 -3.27 -10.84
C THR A 52 -13.80 -1.76 -11.01
N SER A 53 -13.69 -1.00 -9.92
CA SER A 53 -13.88 0.45 -9.93
C SER A 53 -12.58 1.26 -10.05
N PHE A 54 -11.47 0.77 -9.48
CA PHE A 54 -10.21 1.50 -9.40
C PHE A 54 -9.19 1.04 -10.42
N CYS A 55 -8.93 -0.27 -10.56
CA CYS A 55 -7.86 -0.78 -11.44
C CYS A 55 -7.90 -0.23 -12.88
N PRO A 56 -9.05 -0.18 -13.59
CA PRO A 56 -9.08 0.34 -14.95
C PRO A 56 -8.71 1.83 -15.03
N LYS A 57 -9.19 2.63 -14.06
CA LYS A 57 -8.93 4.07 -14.01
C LYS A 57 -7.49 4.37 -13.61
N LEU A 58 -6.97 3.66 -12.60
CA LEU A 58 -5.59 3.78 -12.16
C LEU A 58 -4.63 3.39 -13.27
N ARG A 59 -4.90 2.28 -13.97
CA ARG A 59 -4.11 1.86 -15.12
C ARG A 59 -4.06 2.95 -16.20
N ALA A 60 -5.22 3.46 -16.62
CA ALA A 60 -5.30 4.50 -17.64
C ALA A 60 -4.63 5.81 -17.21
N SER A 61 -4.81 6.22 -15.95
CA SER A 61 -4.18 7.42 -15.39
C SER A 61 -2.65 7.29 -15.35
N CYS A 62 -2.14 6.15 -14.89
CA CYS A 62 -0.70 5.87 -14.86
C CYS A 62 -0.09 5.73 -16.25
N ASP A 63 -0.83 5.25 -17.26
CA ASP A 63 -0.29 5.09 -18.61
C ASP A 63 0.21 6.43 -19.21
N ASN A 64 -0.39 7.56 -18.82
CA ASN A 64 0.10 8.91 -19.17
C ASN A 64 1.55 9.17 -18.73
N PHE A 65 2.03 8.49 -17.68
CA PHE A 65 3.40 8.62 -17.19
C PHE A 65 4.43 8.12 -18.21
N VAL A 66 4.08 7.08 -18.97
CA VAL A 66 4.97 6.46 -19.95
C VAL A 66 5.27 7.40 -21.12
N ASP A 67 4.32 8.26 -21.46
CA ASP A 67 4.44 9.21 -22.58
C ASP A 67 5.25 10.46 -22.22
N LEU A 68 5.58 10.67 -20.93
CA LEU A 68 6.40 11.78 -20.48
C LEU A 68 7.89 11.51 -20.73
N THR A 69 8.64 12.58 -21.00
CA THR A 69 10.10 12.48 -21.05
C THR A 69 10.65 12.32 -19.62
N HIS A 70 11.51 11.33 -19.44
CA HIS A 70 12.21 11.04 -18.17
C HIS A 70 13.73 11.12 -18.31
N VAL A 71 14.23 11.37 -19.53
CA VAL A 71 15.61 11.79 -19.79
C VAL A 71 15.58 13.30 -19.92
N LEU A 72 15.77 13.97 -18.79
CA LEU A 72 15.51 15.40 -18.67
C LEU A 72 16.74 16.25 -18.98
N THR A 73 16.48 17.50 -19.35
CA THR A 73 17.47 18.60 -19.39
C THR A 73 17.09 19.59 -18.29
N ASP A 74 17.97 20.54 -17.98
CA ASP A 74 17.65 21.60 -16.99
C ASP A 74 16.42 22.41 -17.40
N THR A 75 16.19 22.61 -18.71
CA THR A 75 14.99 23.29 -19.22
C THR A 75 13.72 22.49 -18.93
N HIS A 76 13.71 21.18 -19.21
CA HIS A 76 12.55 20.33 -18.89
C HIS A 76 12.28 20.31 -17.38
N LEU A 77 13.33 20.29 -16.55
CA LEU A 77 13.19 20.32 -15.10
C LEU A 77 12.53 21.63 -14.63
N ALA A 78 12.99 22.78 -15.13
CA ALA A 78 12.41 24.09 -14.81
C ALA A 78 10.93 24.22 -15.26
N GLU A 79 10.58 23.63 -16.40
CA GLU A 79 9.20 23.54 -16.87
C GLU A 79 8.33 22.71 -15.91
N PHE A 80 8.81 21.53 -15.50
CA PHE A 80 8.10 20.64 -14.57
C PHE A 80 8.00 21.22 -13.16
N GLU A 81 8.97 22.04 -12.73
CA GLU A 81 8.90 22.77 -11.46
C GLU A 81 7.80 23.83 -11.46
N THR A 82 7.53 24.43 -12.62
CA THR A 82 6.51 25.46 -12.78
C THR A 82 5.12 24.86 -12.93
N VAL A 83 5.00 23.80 -13.73
CA VAL A 83 3.75 23.09 -13.96
C VAL A 83 4.03 21.59 -13.88
N ASP A 84 3.51 20.96 -12.82
CA ASP A 84 3.64 19.52 -12.66
C ASP A 84 2.97 18.77 -13.82
N PRO A 85 3.69 17.87 -14.52
CA PRO A 85 3.15 17.22 -15.71
C PRO A 85 2.23 16.02 -15.39
N PHE A 86 2.18 15.55 -14.13
CA PHE A 86 1.59 14.25 -13.82
C PHE A 86 0.99 14.11 -12.43
N ILE A 87 1.83 14.15 -11.38
CA ILE A 87 1.48 13.59 -10.08
C ILE A 87 0.40 14.39 -9.35
N GLU A 88 0.34 15.71 -9.55
CA GLU A 88 -0.68 16.56 -8.97
C GLU A 88 -2.07 16.21 -9.53
N GLN A 89 -2.18 16.10 -10.85
CA GLN A 89 -3.42 15.70 -11.50
C GLN A 89 -3.79 14.24 -11.20
N PHE A 90 -2.79 13.35 -11.10
CA PHE A 90 -2.99 11.96 -10.70
C PHE A 90 -3.61 11.89 -9.29
N ASN A 91 -3.01 12.58 -8.30
CA ASN A 91 -3.49 12.61 -6.93
C ASN A 91 -4.89 13.24 -6.83
N ALA A 92 -5.16 14.36 -7.53
CA ALA A 92 -6.47 15.00 -7.53
C ALA A 92 -7.57 14.08 -8.13
N THR A 93 -7.24 13.34 -9.19
CA THR A 93 -8.17 12.38 -9.81
C THR A 93 -8.46 11.20 -8.88
N LEU A 94 -7.43 10.69 -8.21
CA LEU A 94 -7.55 9.62 -7.23
C LEU A 94 -8.39 10.06 -6.03
N ASP A 95 -8.15 11.27 -5.51
CA ASP A 95 -8.87 11.84 -4.38
C ASP A 95 -10.36 11.97 -4.64
N LYS A 96 -10.72 12.56 -5.78
CA LYS A 96 -12.12 12.66 -6.21
C LYS A 96 -12.80 11.30 -6.34
N HIS A 97 -12.08 10.29 -6.84
CA HIS A 97 -12.63 8.95 -6.99
C HIS A 97 -12.79 8.25 -5.64
N ILE A 98 -11.82 8.38 -4.72
CA ILE A 98 -11.90 7.88 -3.34
C ILE A 98 -13.07 8.52 -2.57
N ALA A 99 -13.21 9.84 -2.64
CA ALA A 99 -14.25 10.59 -1.92
C ALA A 99 -15.67 10.12 -2.27
N SER A 100 -15.88 9.61 -3.49
CA SER A 100 -17.19 9.05 -3.91
C SER A 100 -17.62 7.81 -3.12
N PHE A 101 -16.70 7.13 -2.43
CA PHE A 101 -16.98 5.93 -1.62
C PHE A 101 -17.07 6.19 -0.12
N GLU A 102 -16.61 7.35 0.37
CA GLU A 102 -16.50 7.64 1.80
C GLU A 102 -17.86 7.58 2.51
N GLN A 103 -18.90 8.11 1.88
CA GLN A 103 -20.27 8.09 2.43
C GLN A 103 -21.05 6.79 2.13
N LEU A 104 -20.53 5.94 1.24
CA LEU A 104 -21.21 4.71 0.79
C LEU A 104 -20.82 3.48 1.61
N LEU A 105 -19.67 3.53 2.29
CA LEU A 105 -19.07 2.39 2.97
C LEU A 105 -19.00 2.60 4.48
N HIS A 106 -19.13 1.50 5.22
CA HIS A 106 -18.80 1.50 6.64
C HIS A 106 -17.33 1.88 6.83
N LYS A 107 -17.00 2.64 7.88
CA LYS A 107 -15.65 3.20 8.13
C LYS A 107 -14.52 2.17 8.00
N GLU A 108 -14.70 0.97 8.56
CA GLU A 108 -13.69 -0.10 8.49
C GLU A 108 -13.50 -0.67 7.09
N ASN A 109 -14.60 -0.79 6.32
CA ASN A 109 -14.57 -1.24 4.94
C ASN A 109 -13.96 -0.16 4.03
N PHE A 110 -14.29 1.10 4.27
CA PHE A 110 -13.67 2.22 3.56
C PHE A 110 -12.15 2.26 3.81
N HIS A 111 -11.72 2.15 5.06
CA HIS A 111 -10.29 2.07 5.38
C HIS A 111 -9.59 0.87 4.73
N SER A 112 -10.25 -0.30 4.71
CA SER A 112 -9.74 -1.49 4.01
C SER A 112 -9.62 -1.25 2.50
N LEU A 113 -10.61 -0.61 1.88
CA LEU A 113 -10.57 -0.19 0.47
C LEU A 113 -9.39 0.75 0.21
N LEU A 114 -9.16 1.75 1.06
CA LEU A 114 -8.04 2.69 0.92
C LEU A 114 -6.68 1.96 0.88
N LEU A 115 -6.44 0.98 1.76
CA LEU A 115 -5.19 0.22 1.76
C LEU A 115 -5.02 -0.66 0.52
N ILE A 116 -6.12 -1.23 0.00
CA ILE A 116 -6.12 -1.99 -1.25
C ILE A 116 -5.80 -1.05 -2.43
N VAL A 117 -6.40 0.15 -2.45
CA VAL A 117 -6.12 1.18 -3.45
C VAL A 117 -4.66 1.65 -3.39
N CYS A 118 -4.08 1.89 -2.21
CA CYS A 118 -2.65 2.21 -2.08
C CYS A 118 -1.76 1.11 -2.69
N THR A 119 -2.11 -0.16 -2.47
CA THR A 119 -1.39 -1.30 -3.04
C THR A 119 -1.53 -1.33 -4.57
N GLU A 120 -2.71 -1.01 -5.09
CA GLU A 120 -2.94 -0.94 -6.53
C GLU A 120 -2.18 0.21 -7.20
N VAL A 121 -2.19 1.40 -6.58
CA VAL A 121 -1.45 2.58 -7.04
C VAL A 121 0.03 2.27 -7.13
N GLU A 122 0.59 1.68 -6.07
CA GLU A 122 1.99 1.27 -6.03
C GLU A 122 2.33 0.33 -7.20
N ARG A 123 1.51 -0.71 -7.41
CA ARG A 123 1.69 -1.67 -8.49
C ARG A 123 1.61 -1.01 -9.88
N GLN A 124 0.69 -0.08 -10.10
CA GLN A 124 0.56 0.60 -11.38
C GLN A 124 1.71 1.58 -11.64
N MET A 125 2.18 2.28 -10.61
CA MET A 125 3.34 3.18 -10.70
C MET A 125 4.62 2.40 -10.98
N GLU A 126 4.89 1.30 -10.26
CA GLU A 126 6.01 0.40 -10.58
C GLU A 126 5.92 -0.06 -12.04
N ARG A 127 4.74 -0.51 -12.50
CA ARG A 127 4.56 -0.98 -13.88
C ARG A 127 4.93 0.06 -14.92
N VAL A 128 4.60 1.34 -14.72
CA VAL A 128 4.89 2.39 -15.72
C VAL A 128 6.32 2.90 -15.62
N ILE A 129 6.87 3.01 -14.41
CA ILE A 129 8.29 3.35 -14.18
C ILE A 129 9.20 2.32 -14.87
N MET A 130 8.89 1.02 -14.74
CA MET A 130 9.65 -0.06 -15.37
C MET A 130 9.62 -0.08 -16.91
N LYS A 131 8.82 0.80 -17.54
CA LYS A 131 8.78 0.99 -19.00
C LYS A 131 9.54 2.24 -19.47
N CYS A 132 10.00 3.07 -18.55
CA CYS A 132 10.63 4.35 -18.85
C CYS A 132 12.15 4.22 -18.88
N SER A 133 12.82 5.30 -19.31
CA SER A 133 14.27 5.44 -19.23
C SER A 133 14.59 6.76 -18.56
N PHE A 134 15.55 6.76 -17.63
CA PHE A 134 15.85 7.90 -16.77
C PHE A 134 17.31 8.30 -16.96
N ASN A 135 17.60 9.59 -16.82
CA ASN A 135 18.94 10.07 -16.45
C ASN A 135 18.92 10.56 -14.99
N ARG A 136 20.04 11.11 -14.48
CA ARG A 136 20.11 11.67 -13.12
C ARG A 136 18.96 12.63 -12.79
N LEU A 137 18.63 13.54 -13.71
CA LEU A 137 17.57 14.54 -13.53
C LEU A 137 16.19 13.88 -13.50
N GLY A 138 15.93 12.90 -14.37
CA GLY A 138 14.71 12.08 -14.31
C GLY A 138 14.57 11.32 -12.99
N GLY A 139 15.67 10.78 -12.47
CA GLY A 139 15.73 10.15 -11.15
C GLY A 139 15.33 11.09 -10.00
N LEU A 140 15.77 12.35 -10.07
CA LEU A 140 15.37 13.39 -9.10
C LEU A 140 13.88 13.75 -9.23
N GLN A 141 13.39 13.89 -10.46
CA GLN A 141 11.98 14.20 -10.72
C GLN A 141 11.06 13.11 -10.18
N VAL A 142 11.34 11.83 -10.47
CA VAL A 142 10.50 10.73 -9.96
C VAL A 142 10.59 10.57 -8.44
N ASP A 143 11.72 10.93 -7.80
CA ASP A 143 11.81 11.01 -6.33
C ASP A 143 10.88 12.07 -5.75
N ARG A 144 10.83 13.26 -6.37
CA ARG A 144 9.90 14.32 -5.98
C ARG A 144 8.44 13.88 -6.12
N GLU A 145 8.08 13.31 -7.27
CA GLU A 145 6.73 12.83 -7.54
C GLU A 145 6.34 11.72 -6.56
N PHE A 146 7.24 10.78 -6.29
CA PHE A 146 7.03 9.73 -5.29
C PHE A 146 6.81 10.31 -3.89
N ARG A 147 7.53 11.35 -3.48
CA ARG A 147 7.30 12.02 -2.19
C ARG A 147 5.91 12.66 -2.12
N GLN A 148 5.47 13.32 -3.20
CA GLN A 148 4.12 13.88 -3.29
C GLN A 148 3.05 12.78 -3.21
N LEU A 149 3.23 11.69 -3.96
CA LEU A 149 2.35 10.52 -3.90
C LEU A 149 2.30 9.89 -2.50
N SER A 150 3.46 9.63 -1.91
CA SER A 150 3.58 9.01 -0.58
C SER A 150 2.95 9.87 0.51
N THR A 151 3.10 11.20 0.41
CA THR A 151 2.45 12.16 1.30
C THR A 151 0.94 12.11 1.15
N TYR A 152 0.44 12.13 -0.09
CA TYR A 152 -0.99 12.00 -0.37
C TYR A 152 -1.58 10.68 0.16
N LEU A 153 -0.98 9.54 -0.18
CA LEU A 153 -1.45 8.21 0.25
C LEU A 153 -1.44 8.07 1.78
N SER A 154 -0.40 8.56 2.44
CA SER A 154 -0.33 8.58 3.91
C SER A 154 -1.39 9.50 4.52
N GLY A 155 -1.73 10.62 3.85
CA GLY A 155 -2.77 11.55 4.28
C GLY A 155 -4.17 10.93 4.25
N VAL A 156 -4.50 10.16 3.21
CA VAL A 156 -5.82 9.56 3.05
C VAL A 156 -5.98 8.24 3.82
N ALA A 157 -4.93 7.40 3.85
CA ALA A 157 -5.02 6.03 4.38
C ALA A 157 -4.25 5.82 5.69
N GLY A 158 -3.57 6.84 6.21
CA GLY A 158 -2.78 6.78 7.44
C GLY A 158 -1.42 6.10 7.27
N TRP A 159 -0.75 5.85 8.40
CA TRP A 159 0.65 5.36 8.43
C TRP A 159 0.86 4.03 7.70
N THR A 160 -0.11 3.12 7.77
CA THR A 160 -0.05 1.78 7.14
C THR A 160 0.06 1.85 5.61
N ALA A 161 -0.28 2.97 4.98
CA ALA A 161 -0.04 3.21 3.57
C ALA A 161 1.45 3.24 3.20
N ARG A 162 2.33 3.66 4.13
CA ARG A 162 3.78 3.70 3.90
C ARG A 162 4.37 2.33 3.68
N GLU A 163 3.87 1.33 4.41
CA GLU A 163 4.26 -0.07 4.22
C GLU A 163 3.90 -0.57 2.82
N ARG A 164 2.77 -0.10 2.26
CA ARG A 164 2.37 -0.42 0.88
C ARG A 164 3.30 0.20 -0.16
N CYS A 165 3.88 1.37 0.14
CA CYS A 165 4.79 2.08 -0.75
C CYS A 165 6.26 1.64 -0.62
N ALA A 166 6.60 0.72 0.29
CA ALA A 166 7.98 0.40 0.64
C ALA A 166 8.79 -0.22 -0.51
N ARG A 167 8.14 -0.95 -1.43
CA ARG A 167 8.80 -1.52 -2.61
C ARG A 167 9.07 -0.43 -3.65
N LEU A 168 8.06 0.34 -4.04
CA LEU A 168 8.25 1.51 -4.91
C LEU A 168 9.27 2.52 -4.35
N ALA A 169 9.32 2.74 -3.03
CA ALA A 169 10.33 3.58 -2.40
C ALA A 169 11.77 3.10 -2.70
N GLN A 170 12.01 1.78 -2.65
CA GLN A 170 13.31 1.20 -2.98
C GLN A 170 13.63 1.35 -4.47
N ILE A 171 12.63 1.21 -5.35
CA ILE A 171 12.80 1.42 -6.80
C ILE A 171 13.21 2.87 -7.07
N VAL A 172 12.49 3.83 -6.50
CA VAL A 172 12.76 5.26 -6.65
C VAL A 172 14.13 5.63 -6.08
N ALA A 173 14.49 5.10 -4.90
CA ALA A 173 15.80 5.33 -4.30
C ALA A 173 16.94 4.81 -5.21
N LEU A 174 16.78 3.64 -5.82
CA LEU A 174 17.74 3.10 -6.80
C LEU A 174 17.83 3.95 -8.06
N LEU A 175 16.71 4.52 -8.54
CA LEU A 175 16.73 5.46 -9.67
C LEU A 175 17.39 6.79 -9.33
N ASN A 176 17.51 7.14 -8.04
CA ASN A 176 18.02 8.41 -7.56
C ASN A 176 19.51 8.39 -7.15
N VAL A 177 20.20 7.25 -7.29
CA VAL A 177 21.63 7.13 -7.00
C VAL A 177 22.48 7.94 -7.99
N GLU A 178 23.61 8.45 -7.56
CA GLU A 178 24.56 9.17 -8.40
C GLU A 178 25.40 8.21 -9.25
N ASN A 179 25.76 7.06 -8.68
CA ASN A 179 26.62 6.06 -9.31
C ASN A 179 26.29 4.64 -8.84
N VAL A 180 27.03 3.67 -9.38
CA VAL A 180 26.79 2.23 -9.15
C VAL A 180 27.22 1.82 -7.75
N GLU A 181 28.25 2.45 -7.19
CA GLU A 181 28.76 2.21 -5.85
C GLU A 181 27.74 2.63 -4.78
N GLU A 182 27.11 3.78 -4.93
CA GLU A 182 26.03 4.24 -4.05
C GLU A 182 24.84 3.27 -4.06
N ALA A 183 24.54 2.64 -5.21
CA ALA A 183 23.49 1.62 -5.27
C ALA A 183 23.81 0.38 -4.42
N VAL A 184 25.08 0.00 -4.33
CA VAL A 184 25.53 -1.08 -3.43
C VAL A 184 25.34 -0.65 -1.98
N GLU A 185 25.85 0.52 -1.59
CA GLU A 185 25.75 1.05 -0.24
C GLU A 185 24.29 1.20 0.24
N LEU A 186 23.42 1.70 -0.63
CA LEU A 186 21.99 1.82 -0.39
C LEU A 186 21.36 0.45 -0.08
N ARG A 187 21.74 -0.59 -0.84
CA ARG A 187 21.19 -1.94 -0.64
C ARG A 187 21.76 -2.62 0.60
N GLU A 188 23.04 -2.43 0.90
CA GLU A 188 23.64 -2.88 2.16
C GLU A 188 22.91 -2.26 3.36
N THR A 189 22.67 -0.95 3.31
CA THR A 189 21.93 -0.22 4.34
C THR A 189 20.49 -0.74 4.49
N THR A 190 19.81 -1.01 3.37
CA THR A 190 18.45 -1.56 3.38
C THR A 190 18.43 -2.98 3.95
N ARG A 191 19.45 -3.81 3.65
CA ARG A 191 19.58 -5.18 4.18
C ARG A 191 19.91 -5.22 5.66
N ALA A 192 20.60 -4.20 6.18
CA ALA A 192 20.88 -4.06 7.61
C ALA A 192 19.62 -3.72 8.44
N SER A 193 18.55 -3.23 7.81
CA SER A 193 17.29 -2.96 8.51
C SER A 193 16.57 -4.26 8.90
N SER A 194 16.19 -4.38 10.16
CA SER A 194 15.47 -5.56 10.69
C SER A 194 14.02 -5.66 10.22
N ILE A 195 13.47 -4.59 9.64
CA ILE A 195 12.06 -4.48 9.27
C ILE A 195 11.86 -4.32 7.75
N ALA A 196 12.90 -3.96 7.00
CA ALA A 196 12.77 -3.70 5.56
C ALA A 196 12.73 -5.01 4.77
N ARG A 197 11.75 -5.12 3.87
CA ARG A 197 11.73 -6.18 2.87
C ARG A 197 12.54 -5.75 1.65
N VAL A 198 13.77 -6.23 1.56
CA VAL A 198 14.71 -5.85 0.50
C VAL A 198 14.21 -6.30 -0.88
N LEU A 199 14.35 -5.41 -1.86
CA LEU A 199 14.10 -5.70 -3.27
C LEU A 199 15.05 -6.82 -3.76
N PRO A 200 14.55 -7.86 -4.45
CA PRO A 200 15.41 -8.90 -5.01
C PRO A 200 16.52 -8.32 -5.89
N ALA A 201 17.71 -8.90 -5.84
CA ALA A 201 18.87 -8.42 -6.60
C ALA A 201 18.58 -8.29 -8.11
N ALA A 202 17.88 -9.28 -8.68
CA ALA A 202 17.47 -9.26 -10.08
C ALA A 202 16.53 -8.10 -10.43
N ASP A 203 15.65 -7.69 -9.50
CA ASP A 203 14.77 -6.54 -9.70
C ASP A 203 15.58 -5.24 -9.56
N ALA A 204 16.47 -5.15 -8.57
CA ALA A 204 17.34 -3.99 -8.39
C ALA A 204 18.23 -3.74 -9.63
N MET A 205 18.81 -4.80 -10.21
CA MET A 205 19.57 -4.70 -11.46
C MET A 205 18.71 -4.16 -12.62
N LYS A 206 17.47 -4.65 -12.77
CA LYS A 206 16.56 -4.13 -13.81
C LYS A 206 16.23 -2.65 -13.61
N VAL A 207 16.05 -2.22 -12.36
CA VAL A 207 15.80 -0.81 -12.04
C VAL A 207 17.01 0.06 -12.39
N LEU A 208 18.23 -0.36 -12.02
CA LEU A 208 19.45 0.34 -12.37
C LEU A 208 19.67 0.42 -13.88
N GLN A 209 19.25 -0.60 -14.64
CA GLN A 209 19.30 -0.60 -16.10
C GLN A 209 18.37 0.43 -16.76
N LEU A 210 17.38 0.97 -16.03
CA LEU A 210 16.55 2.06 -16.54
C LEU A 210 17.33 3.39 -16.60
N ARG A 211 18.46 3.50 -15.89
CA ARG A 211 19.33 4.69 -15.91
C ARG A 211 20.28 4.67 -17.09
N THR A 212 20.02 5.53 -18.08
CA THR A 212 20.78 5.59 -19.34
C THR A 212 22.19 6.14 -19.16
N ASP A 213 22.43 6.87 -18.07
CA ASP A 213 23.70 7.48 -17.70
C ASP A 213 24.58 6.57 -16.84
N LEU A 214 24.04 5.46 -16.30
CA LEU A 214 24.84 4.47 -15.59
C LEU A 214 25.47 3.47 -16.57
N PRO A 215 26.77 3.15 -16.45
CA PRO A 215 27.44 2.23 -17.35
C PRO A 215 26.94 0.79 -17.16
N ALA A 216 26.29 0.24 -18.21
CA ALA A 216 25.73 -1.12 -18.19
C ALA A 216 26.75 -2.20 -17.84
N SER A 217 28.02 -2.02 -18.21
CA SER A 217 29.11 -2.94 -17.90
C SER A 217 29.46 -3.01 -16.41
N LEU A 218 29.24 -1.93 -15.64
CA LEU A 218 29.40 -1.94 -14.19
C LEU A 218 28.18 -2.57 -13.53
N ILE A 219 26.97 -2.26 -14.00
CA ILE A 219 25.73 -2.87 -13.48
C ILE A 219 25.76 -4.39 -13.59
N GLN A 220 26.24 -4.94 -14.70
CA GLN A 220 26.37 -6.40 -14.90
C GLN A 220 27.38 -7.08 -13.98
N LYS A 221 28.31 -6.31 -13.39
CA LYS A 221 29.36 -6.81 -12.49
C LYS A 221 29.02 -6.59 -11.01
N LEU A 222 27.91 -5.93 -10.71
CA LEU A 222 27.48 -5.69 -9.35
C LEU A 222 27.17 -7.01 -8.65
N ASP A 223 27.67 -7.15 -7.44
CA ASP A 223 27.23 -8.18 -6.50
C ASP A 223 26.19 -7.55 -5.57
N LEU A 224 24.92 -7.88 -5.81
CA LEU A 224 23.74 -7.30 -5.15
C LEU A 224 23.05 -8.32 -4.24
#